data_AF-A0A9J6A513-F1
#
_entry.id   AF-A0A9J6A513-F1
#
_cell.length_a   1.000
_cell.length_b   1.000
_cell.length_c   1.000
_cell.angle_alpha   90.00
_cell.angle_beta   90.00
_cell.angle_gamma   90.00
#
_symmetry.space_group_name_H-M   'P 1'
#
loop_
_entity.id
_entity.type
_entity.pdbx_description
1 polymer ?
#
loop_
_entity_poly.entity_id
_entity_poly.type
_entity_poly.pdbx_seq_one_letter_code
_entity_poly.pdbx_strand_id
1 'polypeptide(L)'
;MVKAYGKKDFDKLMVKVVKVDHRKKDYLEDAGYEKWSRVHSIVNRGRMMTSNIAECINGCLGDARRRKRYIVCLERKICTCGRFQHDEIPCEHVIADLKHKNVTDMHSYCSDDYKPDTLEKTYEVAMVPMPDKED
;
A
#
# COMPACT_ATOMS: atom_id res chain seq x y z
N MET A 1 -11.32 8.86 -8.53
CA MET A 1 -10.07 9.05 -9.28
C MET A 1 -8.98 9.34 -8.26
N VAL A 2 -8.07 8.39 -8.01
CA VAL A 2 -7.04 8.53 -6.97
C VAL A 2 -5.96 9.48 -7.52
N LYS A 3 -5.76 10.63 -6.89
CA LYS A 3 -4.63 11.51 -7.22
C LYS A 3 -3.35 10.72 -6.95
N ALA A 4 -2.59 10.40 -8.00
CA ALA A 4 -1.27 9.80 -7.84
C ALA A 4 -0.36 10.85 -7.19
N TYR A 5 -0.05 10.66 -5.91
CA TYR A 5 0.91 11.51 -5.21
C TYR A 5 2.30 11.17 -5.75
N GLY A 6 2.77 11.93 -6.74
CA GLY A 6 4.08 11.73 -7.34
C GLY A 6 5.20 12.34 -6.49
N LYS A 7 6.45 11.94 -6.75
CA LYS A 7 7.62 12.44 -6.02
C LYS A 7 7.73 13.97 -6.07
N LYS A 8 7.40 14.55 -7.24
CA LYS A 8 7.35 16.01 -7.43
C LYS A 8 6.36 16.71 -6.49
N ASP A 9 5.24 16.09 -6.16
CA ASP A 9 4.25 16.70 -5.26
C ASP A 9 4.68 16.53 -3.80
N PHE A 10 5.30 15.40 -3.46
CA PHE A 10 5.95 15.21 -2.16
C PHE A 10 7.04 16.25 -1.92
N ASP A 11 7.97 16.43 -2.87
CA ASP A 11 9.07 17.40 -2.75
C ASP A 11 8.54 18.83 -2.53
N LYS A 12 7.48 19.22 -3.28
CA LYS A 12 6.82 20.52 -3.10
C LYS A 12 6.21 20.68 -1.71
N LEU A 13 5.66 19.61 -1.13
CA LEU A 13 5.11 19.64 0.22
C LEU A 13 6.22 19.75 1.27
N MET A 14 7.32 19.01 1.11
CA MET A 14 8.47 19.10 2.02
C MET A 14 9.10 20.49 2.05
N VAL A 15 9.20 21.16 0.89
CA VAL A 15 9.64 22.58 0.84
C VAL A 15 8.71 23.49 1.65
N LYS A 16 7.39 23.24 1.66
CA LYS A 16 6.45 24.02 2.50
C LYS A 16 6.62 23.71 3.98
N VAL A 17 6.90 22.45 4.35
CA VAL A 17 7.15 22.07 5.75
C VAL A 17 8.38 22.81 6.30
N VAL A 18 9.48 22.84 5.54
CA VAL A 18 10.71 23.57 5.93
C VAL A 18 10.44 25.05 6.18
N LYS A 19 9.59 25.67 5.37
CA LYS A 19 9.22 27.09 5.54
C LYS A 19 8.45 27.36 6.84
N VAL A 20 7.69 26.39 7.32
CA VAL A 20 6.96 26.51 8.60
C VAL A 20 7.91 26.27 9.77
N ASP A 21 8.68 25.18 9.69
CA ASP A 21 9.65 24.80 10.70
C ASP A 21 10.61 23.74 10.16
N HIS A 22 11.91 24.05 10.13
CA HIS A 22 12.93 23.10 9.70
C HIS A 22 12.99 21.85 10.61
N ARG A 23 12.73 22.00 11.92
CA ARG A 23 12.72 20.87 12.87
C ARG A 23 11.72 19.80 12.44
N LYS A 24 10.57 20.20 11.88
CA LYS A 24 9.55 19.27 11.37
C LYS A 24 10.06 18.48 10.18
N LYS A 25 10.84 19.10 9.30
CA LYS A 25 11.44 18.39 8.17
C LYS A 25 12.49 17.40 8.66
N ASP A 26 13.34 17.79 9.61
CA ASP A 26 14.37 16.90 10.17
C ASP A 26 13.73 15.70 10.88
N TYR A 27 12.72 15.92 11.72
CA TYR A 27 11.97 14.83 12.35
C TYR A 27 11.29 13.89 11.35
N LEU A 28 10.69 14.43 10.29
CA LEU A 28 10.02 13.63 9.26
C LEU A 28 11.02 12.79 8.45
N GLU A 29 12.25 13.28 8.30
CA GLU A 29 13.39 12.60 7.69
C GLU A 29 13.91 11.49 8.62
N ASP A 30 14.14 11.81 9.90
CA ASP A 30 14.56 10.87 10.95
C ASP A 30 13.54 9.75 11.19
N ALA A 31 12.25 10.07 11.09
CA ALA A 31 11.17 9.09 11.17
C ALA A 31 11.23 8.05 10.04
N GLY A 32 11.85 8.41 8.90
CA GLY A 32 11.97 7.58 7.70
C GLY A 32 10.76 7.74 6.78
N TYR A 33 10.97 8.30 5.58
CA TYR A 33 9.90 8.58 4.62
C TYR A 33 9.17 7.32 4.16
N GLU A 34 9.86 6.19 4.06
CA GLU A 34 9.32 4.89 3.69
C GLU A 34 8.23 4.38 4.65
N LYS A 35 8.21 4.88 5.90
CA LYS A 35 7.26 4.47 6.94
C LYS A 35 5.92 5.18 6.84
N TRP A 36 5.89 6.42 6.37
CA TRP A 36 4.67 7.26 6.37
C TRP A 36 4.32 7.85 5.00
N SER A 37 5.31 8.09 4.15
CA SER A 37 5.10 8.68 2.84
C SER A 37 4.80 7.60 1.80
N ARG A 38 3.62 7.71 1.17
CA ARG A 38 3.16 6.78 0.14
C ARG A 38 4.12 6.68 -1.06
N VAL A 39 4.80 7.76 -1.41
CA VAL A 39 5.71 7.78 -2.57
C VAL A 39 7.08 7.17 -2.26
N HIS A 40 7.42 7.04 -0.97
CA HIS A 40 8.66 6.42 -0.51
C HIS A 40 8.43 5.04 0.09
N SER A 41 7.17 4.63 0.29
CA SER A 41 6.88 3.34 0.90
C SER A 41 7.25 2.22 -0.05
N ILE A 42 8.02 1.27 0.48
CA ILE A 42 8.33 0.00 -0.18
C ILE A 42 7.08 -0.86 -0.38
N VAL A 43 6.05 -0.67 0.46
CA VAL A 43 4.80 -1.43 0.42
C VAL A 43 3.67 -0.50 0.00
N ASN A 44 2.73 -0.97 -0.82
CA ASN A 44 1.56 -0.17 -1.22
C ASN A 44 0.49 -0.09 -0.10
N ARG A 45 0.86 0.42 1.08
CA ARG A 45 0.03 0.49 2.30
C ARG A 45 -1.22 1.35 2.11
N GLY A 46 -1.15 2.31 1.19
CA GLY A 46 -2.17 3.33 0.99
C GLY A 46 -3.53 2.77 0.59
N ARG A 47 -3.58 1.62 -0.09
CA ARG A 47 -4.83 0.98 -0.52
C ARG A 47 -5.37 -0.01 0.53
N MET A 48 -4.48 -0.75 1.18
CA MET A 48 -4.83 -1.68 2.27
C MET A 48 -5.45 -0.97 3.47
N MET A 49 -4.91 0.18 3.90
CA MET A 49 -5.50 0.91 5.04
C MET A 49 -6.80 1.64 4.68
N THR A 50 -7.03 1.96 3.40
CA THR A 50 -8.25 2.66 2.96
C THR A 50 -9.38 1.74 2.54
N SER A 51 -9.12 0.46 2.25
CA SER A 51 -10.17 -0.48 1.84
C SER A 51 -11.04 -0.81 3.04
N ASN A 52 -12.02 0.06 3.32
CA ASN A 52 -13.09 -0.28 4.23
C ASN A 52 -13.82 -1.52 3.68
N ILE A 53 -14.31 -2.38 4.56
CA ILE A 53 -14.98 -3.63 4.18
C ILE A 53 -16.15 -3.36 3.21
N ALA A 54 -16.83 -2.22 3.36
CA ALA A 54 -17.93 -1.81 2.49
C ALA A 54 -17.49 -1.51 1.05
N GLU A 55 -16.32 -0.91 0.81
CA GLU A 55 -15.76 -0.62 -0.51
C GLU A 55 -15.39 -1.90 -1.25
N CYS A 56 -14.82 -2.87 -0.53
CA CYS A 56 -14.54 -4.19 -1.08
C CYS A 56 -15.84 -4.90 -1.50
N ILE A 57 -16.85 -4.93 -0.63
CA ILE A 57 -18.16 -5.54 -0.92
C ILE A 57 -18.85 -4.83 -2.09
N ASN A 58 -18.86 -3.49 -2.09
CA ASN A 58 -19.46 -2.69 -3.16
C ASN A 58 -18.74 -2.87 -4.50
N GLY A 59 -17.42 -3.04 -4.49
CA GLY A 59 -16.63 -3.41 -5.66
C GLY A 59 -17.05 -4.76 -6.25
N CYS A 60 -17.05 -5.81 -5.42
CA CYS A 60 -17.47 -7.15 -5.82
C CYS A 60 -18.91 -7.17 -6.37
N LEU A 61 -19.84 -6.52 -5.67
CA LEU A 61 -21.24 -6.41 -6.12
C LEU A 61 -21.35 -5.63 -7.43
N GLY A 62 -20.57 -4.55 -7.59
CA GLY A 62 -20.51 -3.75 -8.80
C GLY A 62 -19.97 -4.50 -10.01
N ASP A 63 -19.05 -5.45 -9.79
CA ASP A 63 -18.48 -6.29 -10.83
C ASP A 63 -19.41 -7.45 -11.21
N ALA A 64 -20.06 -8.07 -10.23
CA ALA A 64 -21.09 -9.09 -10.44
C ALA A 64 -22.29 -8.54 -11.24
N ARG A 65 -22.79 -7.34 -10.86
CA ARG A 65 -23.87 -6.65 -11.60
C ARG A 65 -23.49 -6.35 -13.05
N ARG A 66 -22.21 -6.07 -13.31
CA ARG A 66 -21.68 -5.76 -14.65
C ARG A 66 -21.15 -6.99 -15.40
N ARG A 67 -21.27 -8.19 -14.82
CA ARG A 67 -20.72 -9.45 -15.35
C ARG A 67 -19.29 -9.30 -15.87
N LYS A 68 -18.44 -8.58 -15.12
CA LYS A 68 -17.05 -8.39 -15.53
C LYS A 68 -16.32 -9.72 -15.48
N ARG A 69 -15.47 -9.95 -16.49
CA ARG A 69 -14.53 -11.07 -16.50
C ARG A 69 -13.14 -10.54 -16.19
N TYR A 70 -12.42 -11.31 -15.40
CA TYR A 70 -11.06 -10.99 -15.00
C TYR A 70 -10.10 -12.06 -15.51
N ILE A 71 -9.06 -11.61 -16.20
CA ILE A 71 -7.91 -12.41 -16.60
C ILE A 71 -6.86 -12.33 -15.51
N VAL A 72 -6.36 -13.48 -15.07
CA VAL A 72 -5.29 -13.66 -14.08
C VAL A 72 -4.09 -14.31 -14.76
N CYS A 73 -2.91 -13.74 -14.57
CA CYS A 73 -1.62 -14.30 -14.98
C CYS A 73 -0.76 -14.48 -13.73
N LEU A 74 -0.61 -15.73 -13.29
CA LEU A 74 0.12 -16.08 -12.07
C LEU A 74 1.63 -15.84 -12.22
N GLU A 75 2.22 -16.20 -13.35
CA GLU A 75 3.67 -16.05 -13.62
C GLU A 75 4.13 -14.60 -13.52
N ARG A 76 3.36 -13.68 -14.13
CA ARG A 76 3.68 -12.25 -14.13
C ARG A 76 3.10 -11.50 -12.95
N LYS A 77 2.36 -12.19 -12.07
CA LYS A 77 1.61 -11.62 -10.95
C LYS A 77 0.67 -10.47 -11.37
N ILE A 78 -0.11 -10.68 -12.43
CA ILE A 78 -1.03 -9.66 -13.00
C ILE A 78 -2.48 -10.13 -12.89
N CYS A 79 -3.37 -9.20 -12.53
CA CYS A 79 -4.80 -9.35 -12.70
C CYS A 79 -5.39 -8.09 -13.38
N THR A 80 -6.27 -8.31 -14.34
CA THR A 80 -7.01 -7.20 -15.02
C THR A 80 -7.85 -6.34 -14.07
N CYS A 81 -8.09 -6.77 -12.82
CA CYS A 81 -8.72 -5.93 -11.80
C CYS A 81 -7.80 -4.82 -11.23
N GLY A 82 -6.50 -4.81 -11.57
CA GLY A 82 -5.57 -3.82 -11.04
C GLY A 82 -4.83 -4.25 -9.77
N ARG A 83 -5.45 -5.11 -8.96
CA ARG A 83 -5.02 -5.33 -7.57
C ARG A 83 -3.75 -6.14 -7.45
N PHE A 84 -3.60 -7.24 -8.19
CA PHE A 84 -2.45 -8.13 -8.00
C PHE A 84 -1.10 -7.43 -8.26
N GLN A 85 -1.00 -6.67 -9.34
CA GLN A 85 0.21 -5.91 -9.69
C GLN A 85 0.42 -4.63 -8.86
N HIS A 86 -0.59 -4.11 -8.18
CA HIS A 86 -0.46 -2.86 -7.42
C HIS A 86 -0.30 -3.11 -5.94
N ASP A 87 -1.07 -4.05 -5.41
CA ASP A 87 -1.07 -4.37 -3.99
C ASP A 87 -0.01 -5.45 -3.70
N GLU A 88 0.51 -6.13 -4.74
CA GLU A 88 1.52 -7.18 -4.68
C GLU A 88 1.13 -8.36 -3.76
N ILE A 89 -0.18 -8.54 -3.61
CA ILE A 89 -0.82 -9.65 -2.91
C ILE A 89 -1.91 -10.24 -3.81
N PRO A 90 -2.20 -11.54 -3.68
CA PRO A 90 -3.31 -12.17 -4.40
C PRO A 90 -4.64 -11.45 -4.14
N CYS A 91 -5.28 -10.97 -5.20
CA CYS A 91 -6.64 -10.45 -5.12
C CYS A 91 -7.67 -11.59 -5.07
N GLU A 92 -8.93 -11.25 -4.86
CA GLU A 92 -10.06 -12.20 -4.82
C GLU A 92 -10.13 -13.10 -6.06
N HIS A 93 -9.79 -12.57 -7.24
CA HIS A 93 -9.77 -13.33 -8.49
C HIS A 93 -8.58 -14.28 -8.58
N VAL A 94 -7.41 -13.86 -8.09
CA VAL A 94 -6.20 -14.70 -8.04
C VAL A 94 -6.42 -15.83 -7.04
N ILE A 95 -6.98 -15.56 -5.87
CA ILE A 95 -7.31 -16.57 -4.86
C ILE A 95 -8.28 -17.60 -5.44
N ALA A 96 -9.29 -17.17 -6.19
CA ALA A 96 -10.21 -18.08 -6.86
C ALA A 96 -9.50 -18.99 -7.88
N ASP A 97 -8.61 -18.44 -8.72
CA ASP A 97 -7.83 -19.22 -9.70
C ASP A 97 -6.85 -20.20 -9.03
N LEU A 98 -6.16 -19.76 -7.96
CA LEU A 98 -5.26 -20.60 -7.17
C LEU A 98 -6.00 -21.78 -6.52
N LYS A 99 -7.19 -21.54 -5.95
CA LYS A 99 -8.04 -22.59 -5.39
C LYS A 99 -8.48 -23.58 -6.47
N HIS A 100 -8.86 -23.11 -7.65
CA HIS A 100 -9.24 -23.97 -8.77
C HIS A 100 -8.06 -24.83 -9.26
N LYS A 101 -6.82 -24.34 -9.14
CA LYS A 101 -5.58 -25.07 -9.44
C LYS A 101 -5.08 -25.95 -8.27
N ASN A 102 -5.84 -26.06 -7.17
CA ASN A 102 -5.45 -26.77 -5.95
C ASN A 102 -4.10 -26.32 -5.35
N VAL A 103 -3.76 -25.03 -5.49
CA VAL A 103 -2.58 -24.46 -4.84
C VAL A 103 -2.89 -24.25 -3.36
N THR A 104 -2.12 -24.90 -2.49
CA THR A 104 -2.24 -24.80 -1.03
C THR A 104 -1.41 -23.66 -0.45
N ASP A 105 -0.19 -23.47 -0.94
CA ASP A 105 0.66 -22.35 -0.52
C ASP A 105 0.37 -21.08 -1.31
N MET A 106 -0.51 -20.25 -0.77
CA MET A 106 -0.82 -18.94 -1.35
C MET A 106 0.24 -17.88 -1.00
N HIS A 107 1.07 -18.11 0.03
CA HIS A 107 2.04 -17.12 0.49
C HIS A 107 3.15 -16.88 -0.52
N SER A 108 3.51 -17.88 -1.33
CA SER A 108 4.46 -17.73 -2.45
C SER A 108 4.06 -16.68 -3.50
N TYR A 109 2.78 -16.30 -3.55
CA TYR A 109 2.27 -15.30 -4.49
C TYR A 109 2.27 -13.88 -3.92
N CYS A 110 2.43 -13.70 -2.60
CA CYS A 110 2.59 -12.39 -1.98
C CYS A 110 4.00 -11.83 -2.24
N SER A 111 4.17 -10.50 -2.16
CA SER A 111 5.50 -9.89 -2.03
C SER A 111 6.14 -10.27 -0.71
N ASP A 112 7.47 -10.33 -0.68
CA ASP A 112 8.28 -10.50 0.52
C ASP A 112 8.04 -9.37 1.54
N ASP A 113 7.57 -8.21 1.08
CA ASP A 113 7.22 -7.06 1.92
C ASP A 113 6.06 -7.34 2.89
N TYR A 114 5.22 -8.32 2.57
CA TYR A 114 4.08 -8.73 3.40
C TYR A 114 4.39 -9.94 4.28
N LYS A 115 5.65 -10.42 4.30
CA LYS A 115 6.07 -11.46 5.23
C LYS A 115 6.09 -10.90 6.67
N PRO A 116 5.73 -11.72 7.67
CA PRO A 116 5.69 -11.27 9.07
C PRO A 116 6.98 -10.56 9.51
N ASP A 117 8.15 -11.13 9.19
CA ASP A 117 9.44 -10.56 9.56
C ASP A 117 9.69 -9.17 8.95
N THR A 118 9.30 -8.97 7.69
CA THR A 118 9.46 -7.69 6.99
C THR A 118 8.49 -6.64 7.53
N LEU A 119 7.26 -7.06 7.83
CA LEU A 119 6.24 -6.21 8.40
C LEU A 119 6.61 -5.78 9.83
N GLU A 120 7.12 -6.69 10.65
CA GLU A 120 7.57 -6.40 12.02
C GLU A 120 8.70 -5.36 12.02
N LYS A 121 9.75 -5.59 11.22
CA LYS A 121 10.85 -4.63 11.05
C LYS A 121 10.38 -3.26 10.59
N THR A 122 9.34 -3.22 9.76
CA THR A 122 8.75 -1.98 9.28
C THR A 122 8.15 -1.13 10.41
N TYR A 123 7.64 -1.76 11.47
CA TYR A 123 7.01 -1.10 12.62
C TYR A 123 7.85 -1.15 13.91
N GLU A 124 9.08 -1.66 13.85
CA GLU A 124 9.99 -1.79 15.01
C GLU A 124 10.27 -0.44 15.69
N VAL A 125 10.36 0.64 14.91
CA VAL A 125 10.69 1.96 15.42
C VAL A 125 9.42 2.75 15.74
N ALA A 126 9.23 3.08 17.02
CA ALA A 126 8.14 3.94 17.48
C ALA A 126 8.30 5.38 16.95
N MET A 127 7.24 5.91 16.34
CA MET A 127 7.16 7.34 16.02
C MET A 127 6.84 8.13 17.29
N VAL A 128 7.86 8.70 17.92
CA VAL A 128 7.71 9.53 19.13
C VAL A 128 7.27 10.94 18.72
N PRO A 129 6.23 11.53 19.34
CA PRO A 129 5.83 12.90 19.03
C PRO A 129 6.98 13.90 19.24
N MET A 130 7.10 14.87 18.33
CA MET A 130 8.06 15.97 18.50
C MET A 130 7.68 16.79 19.75
N PRO A 131 8.65 17.12 20.63
CA PRO A 131 8.41 18.02 21.75
C PRO A 131 8.04 19.42 21.24
N ASP A 132 7.24 20.15 22.03
CA ASP A 132 6.83 21.51 21.68
C ASP A 132 8.04 22.44 21.53
N LYS A 133 7.82 23.63 20.98
CA LYS A 133 8.87 24.65 20.99
C LYS A 133 9.00 25.15 22.41
N GLU A 134 10.20 25.09 22.97
CA GLU A 134 10.49 25.90 24.15
C GLU A 134 10.45 27.37 23.69
N ASP A 135 9.54 28.15 24.27
CA ASP A 135 9.34 29.59 24.05
C ASP A 135 10.59 30.42 24.43
#